data_AF-A0A2J6QSN0-F1
#
_entry.id   AF-A0A2J6QSN0-F1
#
_cell.length_a   1.000
_cell.length_b   1.000
_cell.length_c   1.000
_cell.angle_alpha   90.00
_cell.angle_beta   90.00
_cell.angle_gamma   90.00
#
_symmetry.space_group_name_H-M   'P 1'
#
loop_
_entity.id
_entity.type
_entity.pdbx_description
1 polymer ?
#
loop_
_entity_poly.entity_id
_entity_poly.type
_entity_poly.pdbx_seq_one_letter_code
_entity_poly.pdbx_strand_id
1 'polypeptide(L)'
;MVNIHWFLFRLNTLSDKLRSTLSIWERQAYSNAVLCLMKLPAQTNQSIIAGAKTRYDDFAWVHINQTLSIHGTGNFLSWHRYYTWAFEQALRDECDYKGYQPYWNWGKSANDPANSPYFDALPTNINNVPAGQGGGCVKNGPFKDMSVNLGPVSPTLQEPDQIKNNATTNPGSAYNPRCLKRDILSWVSSRWSTDQQSVDLITNSKDIATFQSTMQGDFSTGFYGVHTAGHFTYGGDPAGDLFTSPGDPAFWLHHGQIDRTWWIWQNQDLEKRGNALAGTVTVNNNPPSRNTTLGDSIWMGVVADTVAIGDVMSTVDGPLCYIYV
;
A
#
# COMPACT_ATOMS: atom_id res chain seq x y z
N MET A 1 -22.02 -3.42 23.80
CA MET A 1 -22.38 -2.02 23.46
C MET A 1 -21.21 -1.45 22.69
N VAL A 2 -21.32 -1.39 21.37
CA VAL A 2 -20.28 -0.81 20.50
C VAL A 2 -20.51 0.70 20.51
N ASN A 3 -19.56 1.45 21.07
CA ASN A 3 -19.59 2.91 21.02
C ASN A 3 -19.29 3.36 19.59
N ILE A 4 -20.34 3.62 18.81
CA ILE A 4 -20.22 4.29 17.52
C ILE A 4 -19.91 5.76 17.80
N HIS A 5 -18.64 6.13 17.74
CA HIS A 5 -18.22 7.53 17.77
C HIS A 5 -18.36 8.13 16.37
N TRP A 6 -19.53 8.72 16.10
CA TRP A 6 -19.73 9.63 14.98
C TRP A 6 -18.86 10.87 15.15
N PHE A 7 -17.85 11.06 14.30
CA PHE A 7 -17.18 12.36 14.15
C PHE A 7 -17.35 12.88 12.73
N LEU A 8 -18.30 13.81 12.57
CA LEU A 8 -18.36 14.74 11.46
C LEU A 8 -17.16 15.69 11.54
N PHE A 9 -16.32 15.75 10.49
CA PHE A 9 -15.43 16.89 10.32
C PHE A 9 -16.09 17.98 9.47
N ARG A 10 -16.22 19.17 10.08
CA ARG A 10 -16.75 20.40 9.49
C ARG A 10 -15.88 20.89 8.32
N LEU A 11 -16.53 21.27 7.23
CA LEU A 11 -15.98 22.11 6.17
C LEU A 11 -15.67 23.51 6.73
N ASN A 12 -14.40 23.91 6.75
CA ASN A 12 -14.00 25.31 6.89
C ASN A 12 -13.44 25.84 5.56
N THR A 13 -14.26 26.70 4.95
CA THR A 13 -13.95 27.91 4.16
C THR A 13 -12.74 27.89 3.20
N LEU A 14 -13.09 27.80 1.90
CA LEU A 14 -12.57 28.57 0.75
C LEU A 14 -11.30 29.44 0.97
N SER A 15 -10.10 28.85 0.89
CA SER A 15 -8.92 29.48 0.26
C SER A 15 -7.65 28.61 0.12
N ASP A 16 -7.56 27.39 0.64
CA ASP A 16 -6.32 26.59 0.55
C ASP A 16 -6.40 25.49 -0.51
N LYS A 17 -5.99 25.82 -1.74
CA LYS A 17 -5.62 24.86 -2.78
C LYS A 17 -4.46 23.98 -2.27
N LEU A 18 -4.58 22.65 -2.44
CA LEU A 18 -3.52 21.64 -2.23
C LEU A 18 -3.02 21.35 -0.79
N ARG A 19 -3.90 21.28 0.21
CA ARG A 19 -3.51 20.74 1.54
C ARG A 19 -4.28 19.47 1.92
N SER A 20 -3.56 18.56 2.57
CA SER A 20 -4.10 17.42 3.33
C SER A 20 -5.18 17.92 4.30
N THR A 21 -6.25 17.15 4.50
CA THR A 21 -7.27 17.44 5.52
C THR A 21 -6.74 17.28 6.95
N LEU A 22 -5.66 16.51 7.13
CA LEU A 22 -4.93 16.42 8.39
C LEU A 22 -4.16 17.71 8.71
N SER A 23 -4.25 18.16 9.95
CA SER A 23 -3.40 19.19 10.53
C SER A 23 -1.92 18.78 10.55
N ILE A 24 -1.03 19.74 10.79
CA ILE A 24 0.41 19.45 10.96
C ILE A 24 0.65 18.50 12.15
N TRP A 25 -0.10 18.66 13.24
CA TRP A 25 0.02 17.82 14.43
C TRP A 25 -0.41 16.38 14.18
N GLU A 26 -1.52 16.18 13.46
CA GLU A 26 -1.97 14.84 13.09
C GLU A 26 -0.98 14.15 12.14
N ARG A 27 -0.43 14.87 11.17
CA ARG A 27 0.63 14.35 10.30
C ARG A 27 1.86 13.94 11.10
N GLN A 28 2.31 14.78 12.03
CA GLN A 28 3.45 14.47 12.89
C GLN A 28 3.17 13.27 13.80
N ALA A 29 1.96 13.18 14.38
CA ALA A 29 1.57 12.07 15.24
C ALA A 29 1.60 10.73 14.49
N TYR A 30 1.06 10.70 13.27
CA TYR A 30 1.12 9.51 12.42
C TYR A 30 2.57 9.15 12.07
N SER A 31 3.38 10.12 11.61
CA SER A 31 4.79 9.87 11.30
C SER A 31 5.58 9.36 12.51
N ASN A 32 5.32 9.89 13.70
CA ASN A 32 5.96 9.42 14.94
C ASN A 32 5.58 7.98 15.28
N ALA A 33 4.32 7.59 15.09
CA ALA A 33 3.87 6.22 15.33
C ALA A 33 4.53 5.24 14.35
N VAL A 34 4.64 5.60 13.07
CA VAL A 34 5.36 4.78 12.08
C VAL A 34 6.84 4.63 12.45
N LEU A 35 7.50 5.74 12.83
CA LEU A 35 8.89 5.71 13.31
C LEU A 35 9.06 4.90 14.60
N CYS A 36 8.02 4.78 15.42
CA CYS A 36 8.01 3.90 16.59
C CYS A 36 8.01 2.42 16.17
N LEU A 37 7.19 2.00 15.21
CA LEU A 37 7.23 0.62 14.68
C LEU A 37 8.59 0.27 14.06
N MET A 38 9.29 1.26 13.49
CA MET A 38 10.66 1.12 12.99
C MET A 38 11.73 1.02 14.09
N LYS A 39 11.36 1.14 15.37
CA LYS A 39 12.26 1.01 16.52
C LYS A 39 11.93 -0.19 17.40
N LEU A 40 10.66 -0.59 17.45
CA LEU A 40 10.25 -1.79 18.17
C LEU A 40 10.88 -3.04 17.54
N PRO A 41 11.31 -4.03 18.33
CA PRO A 41 11.96 -5.24 17.80
C PRO A 41 10.96 -6.09 16.99
N ALA A 42 11.44 -6.70 15.91
CA ALA A 42 10.66 -7.67 15.15
C ALA A 42 10.17 -8.83 16.03
N GLN A 43 8.94 -9.28 15.79
CA GLN A 43 8.35 -10.47 16.39
C GLN A 43 8.59 -11.72 15.53
N THR A 44 8.93 -11.56 14.24
CA THR A 44 9.28 -12.68 13.37
C THR A 44 10.52 -13.39 13.93
N ASN A 45 10.48 -14.72 13.92
CA ASN A 45 11.59 -15.54 14.37
C ASN A 45 12.86 -15.25 13.55
N GLN A 46 13.89 -14.73 14.21
CA GLN A 46 15.15 -14.32 13.59
C GLN A 46 15.94 -15.48 12.97
N SER A 47 15.70 -16.72 13.41
CA SER A 47 16.29 -17.92 12.80
C SER A 47 15.64 -18.26 11.46
N ILE A 48 14.43 -17.78 11.21
CA ILE A 48 13.71 -17.97 9.94
C ILE A 48 13.99 -16.79 9.03
N ILE A 49 13.84 -15.56 9.54
CA ILE A 49 13.98 -14.32 8.78
C ILE A 49 14.99 -13.40 9.46
N ALA A 50 16.27 -13.61 9.14
CA ALA A 50 17.36 -12.86 9.76
C ALA A 50 17.37 -11.36 9.40
N GLY A 51 16.71 -10.96 8.32
CA GLY A 51 16.65 -9.56 7.87
C GLY A 51 15.62 -8.70 8.57
N ALA A 52 14.58 -9.28 9.16
CA ALA A 52 13.56 -8.51 9.86
C ALA A 52 14.12 -8.06 11.22
N LYS A 53 14.34 -6.76 11.43
CA LYS A 53 14.89 -6.23 12.69
C LYS A 53 13.86 -5.49 13.52
N THR A 54 12.85 -4.94 12.87
CA THR A 54 11.85 -4.07 13.48
C THR A 54 10.45 -4.62 13.30
N ARG A 55 9.49 -4.15 14.12
CA ARG A 55 8.06 -4.44 13.89
C ARG A 55 7.61 -4.02 12.50
N TYR A 56 8.13 -2.92 11.98
CA TYR A 56 7.88 -2.50 10.61
C TYR A 56 8.37 -3.53 9.57
N ASP A 57 9.48 -4.21 9.84
CA ASP A 57 9.98 -5.28 8.95
C ASP A 57 9.09 -6.53 8.99
N ASP A 58 8.36 -6.79 10.08
CA ASP A 58 7.42 -7.92 10.13
C ASP A 58 6.30 -7.73 9.09
N PHE A 59 5.79 -6.51 8.96
CA PHE A 59 4.83 -6.15 7.92
C PHE A 59 5.45 -6.34 6.54
N ALA A 60 6.62 -5.72 6.28
CA ALA A 60 7.31 -5.86 5.01
C ALA A 60 7.56 -7.34 4.63
N TRP A 61 7.95 -8.18 5.58
CA TRP A 61 8.14 -9.61 5.35
C TRP A 61 6.84 -10.34 5.01
N VAL A 62 5.75 -10.11 5.76
CA VAL A 62 4.44 -10.74 5.50
C VAL A 62 3.98 -10.49 4.08
N HIS A 63 4.22 -9.29 3.56
CA HIS A 63 3.93 -8.95 2.17
C HIS A 63 4.89 -9.63 1.19
N ILE A 64 6.21 -9.52 1.38
CA ILE A 64 7.23 -10.18 0.53
C ILE A 64 6.93 -11.67 0.35
N ASN A 65 6.61 -12.35 1.45
CA ASN A 65 6.35 -13.79 1.49
C ASN A 65 5.06 -14.19 0.74
N GLN A 66 4.10 -13.28 0.61
CA GLN A 66 2.77 -13.57 0.06
C GLN A 66 2.49 -12.92 -1.28
N THR A 67 3.38 -12.06 -1.81
CA THR A 67 3.21 -11.27 -3.04
C THR A 67 2.57 -12.04 -4.20
N LEU A 68 3.02 -13.27 -4.46
CA LEU A 68 2.54 -14.11 -5.58
C LEU A 68 1.15 -14.75 -5.34
N SER A 69 0.55 -14.53 -4.17
CA SER A 69 -0.77 -15.02 -3.78
C SER A 69 -1.73 -13.90 -3.35
N ILE A 70 -1.31 -12.63 -3.45
CA ILE A 70 -2.08 -11.46 -3.02
C ILE A 70 -2.19 -10.37 -4.10
N HIS A 71 -1.55 -10.56 -5.26
CA HIS A 71 -1.64 -9.68 -6.44
C HIS A 71 -2.10 -10.50 -7.64
N GLY A 72 -2.97 -9.94 -8.49
CA GLY A 72 -3.58 -10.67 -9.61
C GLY A 72 -4.43 -11.86 -9.15
N THR A 73 -4.89 -11.85 -7.90
CA THR A 73 -5.62 -12.93 -7.22
C THR A 73 -7.00 -12.47 -6.78
N GLY A 74 -7.86 -13.40 -6.36
CA GLY A 74 -9.19 -13.06 -5.86
C GLY A 74 -9.22 -12.40 -4.48
N ASN A 75 -8.16 -12.54 -3.69
CA ASN A 75 -8.05 -11.92 -2.36
C ASN A 75 -7.29 -10.58 -2.37
N PHE A 76 -6.89 -10.04 -3.53
CA PHE A 76 -6.07 -8.82 -3.60
C PHE A 76 -6.64 -7.68 -2.75
N LEU A 77 -7.91 -7.35 -2.93
CA LEU A 77 -8.55 -6.22 -2.23
C LEU A 77 -8.77 -6.50 -0.74
N SER A 78 -9.29 -7.69 -0.39
CA SER A 78 -9.58 -8.06 1.00
C SER A 78 -8.31 -8.24 1.83
N TRP A 79 -7.26 -8.81 1.25
CA TRP A 79 -5.97 -8.97 1.90
C TRP A 79 -5.35 -7.60 2.22
N HIS A 80 -5.31 -6.67 1.25
CA HIS A 80 -4.73 -5.35 1.45
C HIS A 80 -5.55 -4.46 2.40
N ARG A 81 -6.88 -4.61 2.41
CA ARG A 81 -7.76 -4.00 3.42
C ARG A 81 -7.35 -4.46 4.83
N TYR A 82 -7.29 -5.78 5.04
CA TYR A 82 -6.97 -6.32 6.36
C TYR A 82 -5.52 -6.01 6.77
N TYR A 83 -4.58 -6.01 5.83
CA TYR A 83 -3.18 -5.66 6.05
C TYR A 83 -3.02 -4.20 6.49
N THR A 84 -3.75 -3.28 5.86
CA THR A 84 -3.75 -1.85 6.21
C THR A 84 -4.41 -1.62 7.57
N TRP A 85 -5.50 -2.33 7.86
CA TRP A 85 -6.15 -2.29 9.18
C TRP A 85 -5.23 -2.82 10.29
N ALA A 86 -4.53 -3.94 10.05
CA ALA A 86 -3.58 -4.50 11.00
C ALA A 86 -2.43 -3.54 11.30
N PHE A 87 -1.94 -2.82 10.29
CA PHE A 87 -0.94 -1.77 10.47
C PHE A 87 -1.46 -0.65 11.36
N GLU A 88 -2.69 -0.18 11.12
CA GLU A 88 -3.32 0.81 12.00
C GLU A 88 -3.42 0.31 13.45
N GLN A 89 -3.82 -0.94 13.68
CA GLN A 89 -3.89 -1.50 15.03
C GLN A 89 -2.51 -1.53 15.69
N ALA A 90 -1.46 -1.94 14.98
CA ALA A 90 -0.10 -1.90 15.52
C ALA A 90 0.34 -0.48 15.88
N LEU A 91 0.00 0.54 15.07
CA LEU A 91 0.27 1.94 15.42
C LEU A 91 -0.45 2.36 16.72
N ARG A 92 -1.70 1.93 16.89
CA ARG A 92 -2.54 2.29 18.04
C ARG A 92 -2.11 1.59 19.33
N ASP A 93 -1.87 0.29 19.23
CA ASP A 93 -1.67 -0.60 20.37
C ASP A 93 -0.20 -0.66 20.81
N GLU A 94 0.74 -0.61 19.86
CA GLU A 94 2.18 -0.70 20.15
C GLU A 94 2.88 0.67 20.20
N CYS A 95 2.28 1.71 19.58
CA CYS A 95 2.90 3.03 19.42
C CYS A 95 2.03 4.22 19.85
N ASP A 96 0.96 3.96 20.62
CA ASP A 96 0.08 4.97 21.23
C ASP A 96 -0.57 5.95 20.22
N TYR A 97 -0.69 5.57 18.96
CA TYR A 97 -1.34 6.41 17.95
C TYR A 97 -2.84 6.54 18.26
N LYS A 98 -3.35 7.78 18.31
CA LYS A 98 -4.78 8.07 18.57
C LYS A 98 -5.57 8.49 17.34
N GLY A 99 -4.87 8.87 16.27
CA GLY A 99 -5.50 9.22 14.99
C GLY A 99 -5.96 7.97 14.23
N TYR A 100 -6.47 8.15 13.02
CA TYR A 100 -6.94 7.09 12.14
C TYR A 100 -5.98 6.88 10.97
N GLN A 101 -6.10 5.75 10.27
CA GLN A 101 -5.30 5.49 9.07
C GLN A 101 -5.57 6.54 7.98
N PRO A 102 -4.57 7.36 7.59
CA PRO A 102 -4.74 8.31 6.49
C PRO A 102 -4.71 7.61 5.13
N TYR A 103 -5.27 8.29 4.13
CA TYR A 103 -5.18 7.88 2.73
C TYR A 103 -4.63 9.02 1.87
N TRP A 104 -3.95 8.65 0.79
CA TRP A 104 -3.44 9.60 -0.20
C TRP A 104 -4.42 9.71 -1.37
N ASN A 105 -5.20 10.79 -1.42
CA ASN A 105 -6.00 11.12 -2.60
C ASN A 105 -5.05 11.50 -3.76
N TRP A 106 -4.90 10.58 -4.71
CA TRP A 106 -3.97 10.72 -5.82
C TRP A 106 -4.26 11.94 -6.71
N GLY A 107 -5.52 12.22 -7.02
CA GLY A 107 -5.91 13.26 -7.98
C GLY A 107 -5.47 14.65 -7.57
N LYS A 108 -5.33 14.90 -6.25
CA LYS A 108 -4.81 16.17 -5.70
C LYS A 108 -3.36 16.44 -6.08
N SER A 109 -2.56 15.41 -6.36
CA SER A 109 -1.14 15.51 -6.65
C SER A 109 -0.75 14.90 -8.01
N ALA A 110 -1.72 14.44 -8.81
CA ALA A 110 -1.46 13.70 -10.03
C ALA A 110 -0.58 14.47 -11.04
N ASN A 111 -0.82 15.77 -11.19
CA ASN A 111 -0.10 16.64 -12.13
C ASN A 111 1.14 17.30 -11.52
N ASP A 112 1.29 17.27 -10.20
CA ASP A 112 2.42 17.86 -9.48
C ASP A 112 2.73 17.03 -8.22
N PRO A 113 3.23 15.80 -8.37
CA PRO A 113 3.55 14.95 -7.24
C PRO A 113 4.78 15.47 -6.49
N ALA A 114 5.66 16.27 -7.09
CA ALA A 114 6.85 16.76 -6.40
C ALA A 114 6.52 17.77 -5.28
N ASN A 115 5.50 18.62 -5.47
CA ASN A 115 5.12 19.65 -4.47
C ASN A 115 4.01 19.23 -3.51
N SER A 116 3.52 17.99 -3.59
CA SER A 116 2.50 17.56 -2.65
C SER A 116 3.10 17.36 -1.25
N PRO A 117 2.33 17.54 -0.16
CA PRO A 117 2.83 17.52 1.22
C PRO A 117 3.42 16.19 1.70
N TYR A 118 3.62 15.21 0.81
CA TYR A 118 4.09 13.86 1.07
C TYR A 118 5.53 13.59 0.53
N PHE A 119 6.18 14.55 -0.12
CA PHE A 119 7.23 14.26 -1.11
C PHE A 119 8.51 15.12 -1.03
N ASP A 120 9.67 14.49 -1.20
CA ASP A 120 10.99 15.07 -1.50
C ASP A 120 11.75 14.09 -2.43
N ALA A 121 12.44 14.58 -3.48
CA ALA A 121 13.05 13.74 -4.56
C ALA A 121 14.47 14.21 -5.00
N LEU A 122 15.36 13.30 -5.46
CA LEU A 122 16.67 13.53 -6.17
C LEU A 122 17.12 12.33 -7.09
N PRO A 123 17.82 12.49 -8.25
CA PRO A 123 17.60 11.92 -9.64
C PRO A 123 18.10 10.48 -10.06
N THR A 124 17.47 9.83 -11.08
CA THR A 124 17.88 8.81 -12.13
C THR A 124 16.67 8.14 -12.93
N ASN A 125 16.90 7.41 -14.06
CA ASN A 125 15.91 6.97 -15.12
C ASN A 125 15.63 5.45 -15.22
N ILE A 126 14.36 4.94 -15.28
CA ILE A 126 14.06 3.46 -15.36
C ILE A 126 12.73 2.99 -16.05
N ASN A 127 12.81 1.89 -16.83
CA ASN A 127 11.74 0.98 -17.32
C ASN A 127 10.64 1.52 -18.26
N ASN A 128 11.00 2.15 -19.40
CA ASN A 128 10.07 2.81 -20.34
C ASN A 128 9.18 3.91 -19.71
N VAL A 129 9.15 3.99 -18.38
CA VAL A 129 8.79 5.15 -17.59
C VAL A 129 9.99 6.10 -17.61
N PRO A 130 9.84 7.36 -18.03
CA PRO A 130 10.93 8.33 -17.91
C PRO A 130 11.37 8.49 -16.45
N ALA A 131 12.65 8.83 -16.20
CA ALA A 131 13.07 9.28 -14.86
C ALA A 131 12.08 10.30 -14.31
N GLY A 132 11.83 10.19 -13.02
CA GLY A 132 11.27 11.29 -12.28
C GLY A 132 12.34 12.32 -11.92
N GLN A 133 11.98 13.15 -10.94
CA GLN A 133 12.91 14.13 -10.37
C GLN A 133 13.76 13.50 -9.24
N GLY A 134 13.70 12.18 -9.07
CA GLY A 134 14.24 11.42 -7.96
C GLY A 134 15.06 10.16 -8.37
N GLY A 135 15.41 9.24 -7.45
CA GLY A 135 16.29 8.08 -7.68
C GLY A 135 17.23 7.70 -6.52
N GLY A 136 17.66 8.67 -5.71
CA GLY A 136 18.59 8.50 -4.58
C GLY A 136 17.93 8.47 -3.19
N CYS A 137 18.76 8.41 -2.14
CA CYS A 137 18.28 8.43 -0.75
C CYS A 137 17.45 9.69 -0.44
N VAL A 138 16.34 9.52 0.28
CA VAL A 138 15.57 10.62 0.87
C VAL A 138 16.44 11.38 1.86
N LYS A 139 16.49 12.71 1.75
CA LYS A 139 17.37 13.58 2.57
C LYS A 139 16.65 14.37 3.65
N ASN A 140 15.34 14.50 3.54
CA ASN A 140 14.51 15.40 4.34
C ASN A 140 13.27 14.67 4.87
N GLY A 141 12.56 15.33 5.79
CA GLY A 141 11.36 14.78 6.40
C GLY A 141 11.64 13.73 7.49
N PRO A 142 10.57 13.17 8.09
CA PRO A 142 10.67 12.29 9.26
C PRO A 142 11.39 10.97 8.98
N PHE A 143 11.43 10.53 7.72
CA PHE A 143 11.93 9.22 7.32
C PHE A 143 13.33 9.26 6.68
N LYS A 144 14.02 10.40 6.67
CA LYS A 144 15.36 10.51 6.04
C LYS A 144 16.40 9.54 6.61
N ASP A 145 16.28 9.19 7.90
CA ASP A 145 17.20 8.32 8.62
C ASP A 145 16.67 6.89 8.76
N MET A 146 15.55 6.55 8.09
CA MET A 146 15.01 5.19 8.14
C MET A 146 15.90 4.21 7.38
N SER A 147 15.92 2.96 7.84
CA SER A 147 16.57 1.86 7.13
C SER A 147 15.53 0.91 6.52
N VAL A 148 15.67 0.66 5.23
CA VAL A 148 14.97 -0.42 4.52
C VAL A 148 15.83 -1.68 4.70
N ASN A 149 15.38 -2.64 5.49
CA ASN A 149 16.19 -3.80 5.88
C ASN A 149 16.00 -5.03 4.98
N LEU A 150 14.85 -5.16 4.34
CA LEU A 150 14.48 -6.32 3.51
C LEU A 150 14.56 -5.99 2.01
N GLY A 151 14.58 -7.03 1.18
CA GLY A 151 14.68 -6.88 -0.27
C GLY A 151 16.08 -6.46 -0.76
N PRO A 152 16.18 -5.95 -2.01
CA PRO A 152 15.13 -5.96 -3.03
C PRO A 152 14.84 -7.39 -3.52
N VAL A 153 13.69 -7.61 -4.16
CA VAL A 153 13.29 -8.91 -4.75
C VAL A 153 13.07 -8.79 -6.25
N SER A 154 12.21 -7.87 -6.66
CA SER A 154 11.96 -7.59 -8.08
C SER A 154 11.92 -6.07 -8.27
N PRO A 155 13.07 -5.40 -8.06
CA PRO A 155 13.10 -3.96 -8.12
C PRO A 155 12.92 -3.55 -9.59
N THR A 156 12.03 -2.58 -9.81
CA THR A 156 12.00 -1.92 -11.11
C THR A 156 13.31 -1.18 -11.34
N LEU A 157 13.90 -0.61 -10.28
CA LEU A 157 15.21 0.04 -10.33
C LEU A 157 16.39 -0.94 -10.26
N GLN A 158 17.16 -1.12 -11.35
CA GLN A 158 18.44 -1.85 -11.31
C GLN A 158 19.60 -0.92 -10.94
N GLU A 159 20.14 -1.09 -9.73
CA GLU A 159 21.25 -0.26 -9.24
C GLU A 159 22.57 -1.06 -9.19
N PRO A 160 23.73 -0.44 -9.51
CA PRO A 160 25.04 -1.12 -9.54
C PRO A 160 25.44 -1.81 -8.22
N ASP A 161 24.99 -1.27 -7.07
CA ASP A 161 25.37 -1.72 -5.72
C ASP A 161 24.22 -2.44 -4.98
N GLN A 162 23.10 -2.74 -5.63
CA GLN A 162 22.04 -3.51 -4.98
C GLN A 162 22.53 -4.95 -4.74
N ILE A 163 22.61 -5.33 -3.46
CA ILE A 163 22.82 -6.72 -3.06
C ILE A 163 21.64 -7.51 -3.61
N LYS A 164 21.85 -8.23 -4.71
CA LYS A 164 20.89 -9.19 -5.23
C LYS A 164 20.64 -10.21 -4.13
N ASN A 165 19.43 -10.23 -3.60
CA ASN A 165 19.06 -11.19 -2.59
C ASN A 165 18.90 -12.56 -3.28
N ASN A 166 20.03 -13.25 -3.48
CA ASN A 166 20.15 -14.55 -4.15
C ASN A 166 19.63 -15.72 -3.29
N ALA A 167 18.84 -15.45 -2.26
CA ALA A 167 18.24 -16.49 -1.44
C ALA A 167 17.24 -17.30 -2.29
N THR A 168 17.54 -18.56 -2.56
CA THR A 168 16.67 -19.51 -3.27
C THR A 168 15.46 -19.90 -2.43
N THR A 169 15.60 -19.87 -1.11
CA THR A 169 14.53 -20.06 -0.12
C THR A 169 14.32 -18.73 0.59
N ASN A 170 13.14 -18.12 0.46
CA ASN A 170 12.77 -16.80 1.01
C ASN A 170 13.51 -15.60 0.35
N PRO A 171 13.22 -15.28 -0.92
CA PRO A 171 13.73 -14.07 -1.56
C PRO A 171 13.43 -12.82 -0.73
N GLY A 172 14.39 -11.91 -0.61
CA GLY A 172 14.21 -10.65 0.11
C GLY A 172 14.33 -10.75 1.65
N SER A 173 14.57 -11.95 2.21
CA SER A 173 14.60 -12.17 3.67
C SER A 173 15.92 -11.83 4.36
N ALA A 174 17.03 -11.76 3.60
CA ALA A 174 18.34 -11.43 4.14
C ALA A 174 18.42 -9.99 4.65
N TYR A 175 19.24 -9.75 5.68
CA TYR A 175 19.49 -8.41 6.21
C TYR A 175 20.28 -7.57 5.22
N ASN A 176 19.64 -6.55 4.66
CA ASN A 176 20.20 -5.67 3.62
C ASN A 176 19.84 -4.19 3.91
N PRO A 177 20.35 -3.62 5.01
CA PRO A 177 20.02 -2.27 5.44
C PRO A 177 20.52 -1.23 4.43
N ARG A 178 19.60 -0.39 3.96
CA ARG A 178 19.90 0.74 3.05
C ARG A 178 18.93 1.89 3.30
N CYS A 179 19.22 3.05 2.72
CA CYS A 179 18.33 4.21 2.82
C CYS A 179 17.04 3.98 2.02
N LEU A 180 15.95 4.64 2.43
CA LEU A 180 14.78 4.83 1.57
C LEU A 180 15.18 5.66 0.34
N LYS A 181 14.92 5.17 -0.86
CA LYS A 181 15.12 5.92 -2.12
C LYS A 181 13.79 6.21 -2.79
N ARG A 182 13.64 7.38 -3.39
CA ARG A 182 12.41 7.75 -4.14
C ARG A 182 12.76 8.42 -5.45
N ASP A 183 12.10 7.98 -6.51
CA ASP A 183 12.07 8.60 -7.83
C ASP A 183 10.67 9.12 -8.15
N ILE A 184 10.40 10.42 -7.94
CA ILE A 184 9.03 10.93 -8.07
C ILE A 184 8.63 11.02 -9.55
N LEU A 185 7.83 10.04 -10.01
CA LEU A 185 7.47 9.84 -11.42
C LEU A 185 6.16 10.55 -11.80
N SER A 186 6.24 11.83 -12.18
CA SER A 186 5.06 12.59 -12.65
C SER A 186 4.47 12.04 -13.95
N TRP A 187 5.26 11.35 -14.77
CA TRP A 187 4.80 10.72 -16.00
C TRP A 187 3.71 9.67 -15.73
N VAL A 188 3.87 8.88 -14.67
CA VAL A 188 2.91 7.85 -14.28
C VAL A 188 1.69 8.48 -13.60
N SER A 189 1.94 9.35 -12.62
CA SER A 189 0.86 9.94 -11.81
C SER A 189 -0.11 10.78 -12.66
N SER A 190 0.40 11.56 -13.63
CA SER A 190 -0.41 12.42 -14.49
C SER A 190 -1.30 11.66 -15.47
N ARG A 191 -1.01 10.37 -15.71
CA ARG A 191 -1.76 9.52 -16.66
C ARG A 191 -2.75 8.61 -15.96
N TRP A 192 -2.37 8.00 -14.84
CA TRP A 192 -3.11 6.90 -14.21
C TRP A 192 -3.49 7.15 -12.76
N SER A 193 -3.16 8.31 -12.19
CA SER A 193 -3.47 8.64 -10.79
C SER A 193 -4.32 9.92 -10.66
N THR A 194 -4.99 10.34 -11.73
CA THR A 194 -5.89 11.51 -11.72
C THR A 194 -7.25 11.18 -11.10
N ASP A 195 -8.02 12.22 -10.74
CA ASP A 195 -9.41 12.03 -10.28
C ASP A 195 -10.26 11.32 -11.34
N GLN A 196 -10.05 11.66 -12.62
CA GLN A 196 -10.76 11.02 -13.74
C GLN A 196 -10.52 9.51 -13.77
N GLN A 197 -9.29 9.06 -13.55
CA GLN A 197 -8.97 7.62 -13.52
C GLN A 197 -9.68 6.89 -12.38
N SER A 198 -9.78 7.53 -11.21
CA SER A 198 -10.54 6.98 -10.08
C SER A 198 -12.05 6.91 -10.38
N VAL A 199 -12.61 7.96 -10.99
CA VAL A 199 -14.03 8.02 -11.39
C VAL A 199 -14.33 6.97 -12.46
N ASP A 200 -13.50 6.85 -13.49
CA ASP A 200 -13.67 5.88 -14.57
C ASP A 200 -13.61 4.45 -14.04
N LEU A 201 -12.64 4.16 -13.17
CA LEU A 201 -12.53 2.86 -12.51
C LEU A 201 -13.82 2.50 -11.75
N ILE A 202 -14.34 3.43 -10.94
CA ILE A 202 -15.55 3.20 -10.13
C ILE A 202 -16.81 3.07 -10.99
N THR A 203 -16.98 3.92 -12.00
CA THR A 203 -18.25 4.03 -12.76
C THR A 203 -18.34 3.06 -13.94
N ASN A 204 -17.21 2.72 -14.55
CA ASN A 204 -17.16 1.86 -15.74
C ASN A 204 -17.01 0.37 -15.40
N SER A 205 -16.46 0.01 -14.24
CA SER A 205 -16.32 -1.39 -13.82
C SER A 205 -17.63 -1.97 -13.32
N LYS A 206 -18.24 -2.87 -14.10
CA LYS A 206 -19.56 -3.46 -13.79
C LYS A 206 -19.50 -4.66 -12.84
N ASP A 207 -18.35 -5.31 -12.78
CA ASP A 207 -18.08 -6.46 -11.92
C ASP A 207 -16.71 -6.33 -11.24
N ILE A 208 -16.48 -7.17 -10.23
CA ILE A 208 -15.26 -7.15 -9.41
C ILE A 208 -14.02 -7.56 -10.22
N ALA A 209 -14.17 -8.45 -11.22
CA ALA A 209 -13.06 -8.90 -12.04
C ALA A 209 -12.49 -7.74 -12.86
N THR A 210 -13.37 -6.97 -13.52
CA THR A 210 -13.02 -5.77 -14.28
C THR A 210 -12.47 -4.68 -13.36
N PHE A 211 -13.10 -4.47 -12.21
CA PHE A 211 -12.66 -3.47 -11.23
C PHE A 211 -11.23 -3.75 -10.74
N GLN A 212 -10.96 -4.94 -10.22
CA GLN A 212 -9.64 -5.25 -9.65
C GLN A 212 -8.54 -5.33 -10.71
N SER A 213 -8.84 -5.83 -11.91
CA SER A 213 -7.86 -5.90 -13.01
C SER A 213 -7.51 -4.50 -13.54
N THR A 214 -8.52 -3.66 -13.77
CA THR A 214 -8.32 -2.26 -14.18
C THR A 214 -7.59 -1.46 -13.09
N MET A 215 -7.88 -1.72 -11.81
CA MET A 215 -7.17 -1.07 -10.71
C MET A 215 -5.68 -1.42 -10.69
N GLN A 216 -5.34 -2.70 -10.87
CA GLN A 216 -3.97 -3.22 -10.86
C GLN A 216 -3.19 -2.88 -12.13
N GLY A 217 -3.88 -2.69 -13.26
CA GLY A 217 -3.26 -2.36 -14.54
C GLY A 217 -3.20 -3.56 -15.49
N ASP A 218 -2.90 -3.23 -16.74
CA ASP A 218 -2.62 -4.17 -17.83
C ASP A 218 -1.30 -3.77 -18.49
N PHE A 219 -0.22 -4.38 -18.01
CA PHE A 219 1.13 -4.10 -18.49
C PHE A 219 1.33 -4.48 -19.95
N SER A 220 0.54 -5.42 -20.49
CA SER A 220 0.65 -5.83 -21.89
C SER A 220 0.24 -4.71 -22.86
N THR A 221 -0.64 -3.81 -22.40
CA THR A 221 -1.10 -2.62 -23.14
C THR A 221 -0.45 -1.33 -22.66
N GLY A 222 0.48 -1.40 -21.69
CA GLY A 222 1.14 -0.25 -21.09
C GLY A 222 0.23 0.56 -20.17
N PHE A 223 -0.87 -0.03 -19.67
CA PHE A 223 -1.80 0.60 -18.75
C PHE A 223 -1.44 0.25 -17.30
N TYR A 224 -1.18 1.25 -16.46
CA TYR A 224 -0.70 1.01 -15.09
C TYR A 224 -1.84 0.84 -14.07
N GLY A 225 -3.03 1.40 -14.33
CA GLY A 225 -4.09 1.46 -13.33
C GLY A 225 -3.70 2.29 -12.08
N VAL A 226 -4.67 2.62 -11.23
CA VAL A 226 -4.43 3.49 -10.08
C VAL A 226 -3.53 2.86 -9.01
N HIS A 227 -3.52 1.52 -8.90
CA HIS A 227 -2.66 0.79 -7.96
C HIS A 227 -1.20 0.86 -8.38
N THR A 228 -0.87 0.37 -9.57
CA THR A 228 0.53 0.38 -9.98
C THR A 228 1.01 1.81 -10.18
N ALA A 229 0.16 2.71 -10.66
CA ALA A 229 0.54 4.12 -10.77
C ALA A 229 0.83 4.79 -9.42
N GLY A 230 0.09 4.45 -8.37
CA GLY A 230 0.35 4.96 -7.01
C GLY A 230 1.71 4.55 -6.48
N HIS A 231 2.08 3.26 -6.59
CA HIS A 231 3.42 2.77 -6.22
C HIS A 231 4.52 3.46 -7.03
N PHE A 232 4.37 3.49 -8.36
CA PHE A 232 5.38 4.06 -9.24
C PHE A 232 5.46 5.59 -9.17
N THR A 233 4.46 6.29 -8.63
CA THR A 233 4.59 7.73 -8.38
C THR A 233 5.75 8.03 -7.42
N TYR A 234 6.00 7.14 -6.44
CA TYR A 234 7.17 7.25 -5.56
C TYR A 234 8.43 6.62 -6.17
N GLY A 235 8.26 5.58 -6.99
CA GLY A 235 9.35 4.88 -7.66
C GLY A 235 10.40 4.39 -6.66
N GLY A 236 11.68 4.47 -7.01
CA GLY A 236 12.72 4.28 -6.01
C GLY A 236 12.83 2.85 -5.45
N ASP A 237 13.33 2.78 -4.23
CA ASP A 237 13.53 1.55 -3.46
C ASP A 237 13.01 1.81 -2.04
N PRO A 238 11.92 1.13 -1.60
CA PRO A 238 11.34 -0.07 -2.23
C PRO A 238 10.00 0.16 -2.95
N ALA A 239 9.47 1.38 -3.07
CA ALA A 239 8.14 1.58 -3.66
C ALA A 239 8.02 1.11 -5.12
N GLY A 240 9.12 1.11 -5.87
CA GLY A 240 9.21 0.53 -7.22
C GLY A 240 9.38 -0.99 -7.27
N ASP A 241 9.27 -1.73 -6.16
CA ASP A 241 9.40 -3.19 -6.13
C ASP A 241 8.09 -3.82 -5.66
N LEU A 242 7.48 -4.65 -6.51
CA LEU A 242 6.19 -5.30 -6.24
C LEU A 242 6.17 -6.05 -4.90
N PHE A 243 7.30 -6.61 -4.47
CA PHE A 243 7.37 -7.40 -3.25
C PHE A 243 7.64 -6.55 -2.03
N THR A 244 8.52 -5.56 -2.17
CA THR A 244 9.10 -4.85 -1.03
C THR A 244 8.48 -3.47 -0.80
N SER A 245 7.50 -3.07 -1.62
CA SER A 245 6.82 -1.76 -1.56
C SER A 245 6.29 -1.32 -0.19
N PRO A 246 5.84 -2.18 0.75
CA PRO A 246 5.48 -1.74 2.10
C PRO A 246 6.66 -1.17 2.90
N GLY A 247 7.90 -1.42 2.47
CA GLY A 247 9.08 -0.79 3.04
C GLY A 247 9.11 0.74 2.84
N ASP A 248 8.34 1.29 1.90
CA ASP A 248 8.10 2.74 1.80
C ASP A 248 6.88 3.12 2.67
N PRO A 249 7.00 4.06 3.63
CA PRO A 249 5.89 4.50 4.48
C PRO A 249 4.67 5.06 3.73
N ALA A 250 4.83 5.46 2.47
CA ALA A 250 3.74 5.90 1.63
C ALA A 250 2.80 4.78 1.18
N PHE A 251 3.24 3.52 1.23
CA PHE A 251 2.42 2.35 0.93
C PHE A 251 1.09 2.39 1.68
N TRP A 252 1.13 2.71 2.97
CA TRP A 252 -0.05 2.69 3.85
C TRP A 252 -1.08 3.76 3.48
N LEU A 253 -0.62 4.93 3.03
CA LEU A 253 -1.51 5.98 2.55
C LEU A 253 -2.08 5.62 1.16
N HIS A 254 -1.23 5.04 0.30
CA HIS A 254 -1.64 4.58 -1.01
C HIS A 254 -2.72 3.49 -0.92
N HIS A 255 -2.51 2.47 -0.09
CA HIS A 255 -3.47 1.38 0.11
C HIS A 255 -4.70 1.81 0.89
N GLY A 256 -4.61 2.84 1.74
CA GLY A 256 -5.80 3.52 2.26
C GLY A 256 -6.69 4.11 1.16
N GLN A 257 -6.11 4.63 0.07
CA GLN A 257 -6.88 5.15 -1.08
C GLN A 257 -7.33 4.03 -2.02
N ILE A 258 -6.60 2.91 -2.12
CA ILE A 258 -7.06 1.70 -2.81
C ILE A 258 -8.32 1.18 -2.13
N ASP A 259 -8.28 0.99 -0.82
CA ASP A 259 -9.42 0.48 -0.07
C ASP A 259 -10.61 1.46 -0.11
N ARG A 260 -10.36 2.77 0.03
CA ARG A 260 -11.39 3.79 -0.18
C ARG A 260 -12.06 3.69 -1.55
N THR A 261 -11.28 3.48 -2.60
CA THR A 261 -11.79 3.37 -3.97
C THR A 261 -12.67 2.13 -4.14
N TRP A 262 -12.26 1.00 -3.56
CA TRP A 262 -13.06 -0.22 -3.53
C TRP A 262 -14.32 -0.06 -2.68
N TRP A 263 -14.22 0.54 -1.49
CA TRP A 263 -15.35 0.84 -0.62
C TRP A 263 -16.40 1.69 -1.33
N ILE A 264 -16.02 2.75 -2.05
CA ILE A 264 -16.96 3.56 -2.86
C ILE A 264 -17.64 2.68 -3.92
N TRP A 265 -16.87 1.85 -4.63
CA TRP A 265 -17.42 0.97 -5.67
C TRP A 265 -18.41 -0.06 -5.08
N GLN A 266 -18.10 -0.68 -3.94
CA GLN A 266 -19.00 -1.63 -3.26
C GLN A 266 -20.32 -0.94 -2.87
N ASN A 267 -20.23 0.27 -2.31
CA ASN A 267 -21.40 0.99 -1.79
C ASN A 267 -22.38 1.52 -2.86
N GLN A 268 -22.06 1.41 -4.15
CA GLN A 268 -23.03 1.74 -5.20
C GLN A 268 -24.11 0.67 -5.41
N ASP A 269 -23.84 -0.59 -5.05
CA ASP A 269 -24.79 -1.71 -5.15
C ASP A 269 -24.35 -2.82 -4.17
N LEU A 270 -24.54 -2.60 -2.87
CA LEU A 270 -24.05 -3.51 -1.82
C LEU A 270 -24.59 -4.93 -1.95
N GLU A 271 -25.83 -5.10 -2.43
CA GLU A 271 -26.45 -6.41 -2.61
C GLU A 271 -25.65 -7.26 -3.59
N LYS A 272 -25.18 -6.68 -4.70
CA LYS A 272 -24.39 -7.41 -5.71
C LYS A 272 -22.89 -7.35 -5.48
N ARG A 273 -22.40 -6.28 -4.86
CA ARG A 273 -20.96 -5.95 -4.78
C ARG A 273 -20.35 -6.24 -3.42
N GLY A 274 -21.15 -6.32 -2.35
CA GLY A 274 -20.66 -6.48 -0.98
C GLY A 274 -19.73 -7.70 -0.84
N ASN A 275 -20.16 -8.85 -1.38
CA ASN A 275 -19.39 -10.10 -1.37
C ASN A 275 -18.90 -10.52 -2.76
N ALA A 276 -18.82 -9.59 -3.72
CA ALA A 276 -18.34 -9.92 -5.06
C ALA A 276 -16.87 -10.34 -5.01
N LEU A 277 -16.56 -11.50 -5.60
CA LEU A 277 -15.24 -12.10 -5.62
C LEU A 277 -14.96 -12.71 -6.99
N ALA A 278 -13.76 -12.50 -7.54
CA ALA A 278 -13.34 -13.14 -8.79
C ALA A 278 -11.82 -13.33 -8.82
N GLY A 279 -11.34 -14.38 -9.47
CA GLY A 279 -9.92 -14.71 -9.56
C GLY A 279 -9.56 -16.00 -8.83
N THR A 280 -8.27 -16.29 -8.80
CA THR A 280 -7.71 -17.53 -8.25
C THR A 280 -6.72 -17.24 -7.12
N VAL A 281 -6.19 -18.28 -6.50
CA VAL A 281 -5.27 -18.17 -5.34
C VAL A 281 -3.80 -17.99 -5.75
N THR A 282 -3.51 -17.92 -7.05
CA THR A 282 -2.16 -17.70 -7.60
C THR A 282 -2.16 -16.48 -8.51
N VAL A 283 -1.08 -15.70 -8.47
CA VAL A 283 -0.92 -14.47 -9.26
C VAL A 283 -1.22 -14.72 -10.73
N ASN A 284 -2.19 -13.97 -11.27
CA ASN A 284 -2.63 -14.08 -12.66
C ASN A 284 -2.97 -15.52 -13.10
N ASN A 285 -3.39 -16.37 -12.14
CA ASN A 285 -3.63 -17.79 -12.34
C ASN A 285 -2.40 -18.55 -12.88
N ASN A 286 -1.20 -18.19 -12.42
CA ASN A 286 0.06 -18.81 -12.81
C ASN A 286 0.89 -19.29 -11.58
N PRO A 287 1.07 -20.61 -11.39
CA PRO A 287 0.44 -21.69 -12.15
C PRO A 287 -1.09 -21.70 -11.98
N PRO A 288 -1.86 -22.34 -12.88
CA PRO A 288 -3.31 -22.43 -12.73
C PRO A 288 -3.73 -23.01 -11.38
N SER A 289 -4.69 -22.37 -10.72
CA SER A 289 -5.18 -22.78 -9.41
C SER A 289 -6.70 -22.65 -9.31
N ARG A 290 -7.27 -23.11 -8.18
CA ARG A 290 -8.71 -23.01 -7.94
C ARG A 290 -9.14 -21.56 -7.77
N ASN A 291 -10.42 -21.31 -8.02
CA ASN A 291 -11.04 -20.03 -7.69
C ASN A 291 -10.94 -19.74 -6.18
N THR A 292 -10.78 -18.46 -5.86
CA THR A 292 -10.85 -17.97 -4.49
C THR A 292 -12.29 -18.08 -3.97
N THR A 293 -12.45 -18.36 -2.68
CA THR A 293 -13.74 -18.42 -2.00
C THR A 293 -13.76 -17.51 -0.78
N LEU A 294 -14.95 -17.08 -0.33
CA LEU A 294 -15.07 -16.27 0.89
C LEU A 294 -14.55 -16.99 2.15
N GLY A 295 -14.49 -18.32 2.13
CA GLY A 295 -13.95 -19.11 3.24
C GLY A 295 -12.43 -19.28 3.22
N ASP A 296 -11.74 -18.78 2.18
CA ASP A 296 -10.28 -18.85 2.14
C ASP A 296 -9.67 -17.98 3.23
N SER A 297 -8.62 -18.48 3.86
CA SER A 297 -7.95 -17.79 4.96
C SER A 297 -7.03 -16.68 4.46
N ILE A 298 -7.07 -15.55 5.15
CA ILE A 298 -6.09 -14.47 5.08
C ILE A 298 -5.16 -14.63 6.28
N TRP A 299 -3.93 -15.06 6.03
CA TRP A 299 -2.90 -15.22 7.05
C TRP A 299 -1.98 -14.01 7.08
N MET A 300 -1.79 -13.42 8.27
CA MET A 300 -0.99 -12.20 8.47
C MET A 300 0.27 -12.44 9.29
N GLY A 301 0.76 -13.69 9.38
CA GLY A 301 1.98 -14.00 10.12
C GLY A 301 1.92 -13.53 11.57
N VAL A 302 2.86 -12.68 11.95
CA VAL A 302 2.97 -12.10 13.31
C VAL A 302 2.37 -10.69 13.40
N VAL A 303 1.68 -10.20 12.36
CA VAL A 303 1.15 -8.83 12.34
C VAL A 303 -0.35 -8.75 12.62
N ALA A 304 -1.09 -9.84 12.45
CA ALA A 304 -2.49 -9.97 12.88
C ALA A 304 -2.94 -11.44 12.91
N ASP A 305 -4.11 -11.68 13.50
CA ASP A 305 -4.78 -12.97 13.51
C ASP A 305 -5.18 -13.43 12.09
N THR A 306 -5.44 -14.72 11.94
CA THR A 306 -5.96 -15.26 10.67
C THR A 306 -7.48 -15.09 10.60
N VAL A 307 -7.99 -14.57 9.50
CA VAL A 307 -9.42 -14.35 9.24
C VAL A 307 -9.86 -15.01 7.93
N ALA A 308 -11.15 -15.21 7.70
CA ALA A 308 -11.64 -15.59 6.38
C ALA A 308 -11.78 -14.34 5.49
N ILE A 309 -11.68 -14.50 4.16
CA ILE A 309 -11.95 -13.40 3.21
C ILE A 309 -13.32 -12.76 3.47
N GLY A 310 -14.34 -13.58 3.74
CA GLY A 310 -15.69 -13.14 4.02
C GLY A 310 -15.81 -12.19 5.21
N ASP A 311 -14.93 -12.32 6.21
CA ASP A 311 -14.96 -11.52 7.44
C ASP A 311 -14.51 -10.07 7.21
N VAL A 312 -13.85 -9.78 6.08
CA VAL A 312 -13.26 -8.48 5.77
C VAL A 312 -13.79 -7.87 4.46
N MET A 313 -14.86 -8.43 3.89
CA MET A 313 -15.51 -7.88 2.69
C MET A 313 -16.21 -6.55 2.94
N SER A 314 -16.61 -6.28 4.18
CA SER A 314 -17.28 -5.07 4.63
C SER A 314 -16.41 -4.32 5.64
N THR A 315 -16.40 -2.99 5.58
CA THR A 315 -15.62 -2.15 6.51
C THR A 315 -16.26 -2.01 7.88
N VAL A 316 -17.45 -2.59 8.09
CA VAL A 316 -18.25 -2.49 9.33
C VAL A 316 -18.69 -3.85 9.88
N ASP A 317 -18.09 -4.94 9.40
CA ASP A 317 -18.32 -6.30 9.87
C ASP A 317 -17.00 -6.98 10.25
N GLY A 318 -17.09 -8.13 10.93
CA GLY A 318 -15.92 -8.89 11.37
C GLY A 318 -15.03 -8.06 12.31
N PRO A 319 -13.70 -8.01 12.09
CA PRO A 319 -12.80 -7.18 12.90
C PRO A 319 -12.84 -5.69 12.53
N LEU A 320 -13.56 -5.30 11.48
CA LEU A 320 -13.52 -3.96 10.89
C LEU A 320 -14.69 -3.11 11.37
N CYS A 321 -14.43 -1.83 11.66
CA CYS A 321 -15.46 -0.86 12.03
C CYS A 321 -15.04 0.57 11.65
N TYR A 322 -15.04 0.89 10.36
CA TYR A 322 -14.67 2.20 9.85
C TYR A 322 -15.42 2.59 8.55
N ILE A 323 -15.35 3.89 8.24
CA ILE A 323 -15.82 4.49 6.99
C ILE A 323 -14.76 5.46 6.46
N TYR A 324 -14.88 5.83 5.19
CA TYR A 324 -14.07 6.90 4.59
C TYR A 324 -14.84 8.21 4.54
N VAL A 325 -14.14 9.32 4.84
CA VAL A 325 -14.65 10.70 4.77
C VAL A 325 -13.82 11.54 3.81
#